data_AF-A0A1H4AHI9-F1
#
_entry.id   AF-A0A1H4AHI9-F1
#
_cell.length_a   1.000
_cell.length_b   1.000
_cell.length_c   1.000
_cell.angle_alpha   90.00
_cell.angle_beta   90.00
_cell.angle_gamma   90.00
#
_symmetry.space_group_name_H-M   'P 1'
#
loop_
_entity.id
_entity.type
_entity.pdbx_description
1 polymer ?
#
loop_
_entity_poly.entity_id
_entity_poly.type
_entity_poly.pdbx_seq_one_letter_code
_entity_poly.pdbx_strand_id
1 'polypeptide(L)'
;MGKLRNFWNEIRPRGGWRYPAFIISGAFVGLFIYTFFTSRAYSYLSDDPATCVNCHIMGPYYATWMHSSHGRNATCNDCHVPQDNKLKGYYFKAVDGLRHSAIFTIRGEDQAIQAIEASSQVIMDNCIRCHTQLNTEFIKTGRMGFKDTKEMGGSTCWDCHRDVPHTRSRSLSSTPNARVPMPKSNVPDWLHNMMKKD
;
A
#
# COMPACT_ATOMS: atom_id res chain seq x y z
N MET A 1 37.46 -8.73 10.99
CA MET A 1 37.53 -9.67 9.84
C MET A 1 37.40 -11.16 10.22
N GLY A 2 37.88 -11.62 11.38
CA GLY A 2 37.80 -13.04 11.77
C GLY A 2 36.39 -13.61 12.01
N LYS A 3 35.48 -12.84 12.63
CA LYS A 3 34.11 -13.31 12.94
C LYS A 3 33.28 -13.65 11.70
N LEU A 4 33.32 -12.80 10.66
CA LEU A 4 32.65 -13.07 9.38
C LEU A 4 33.21 -14.29 8.65
N ARG A 5 34.53 -14.46 8.67
CA ARG A 5 35.19 -15.60 8.02
C ARG A 5 34.88 -16.93 8.72
N ASN A 6 34.80 -16.90 10.05
CA ASN A 6 34.41 -18.08 10.84
C ASN A 6 32.94 -18.43 10.63
N PHE A 7 32.04 -17.43 10.64
CA PHE A 7 30.62 -17.63 10.33
C PHE A 7 30.38 -18.19 8.92
N TRP A 8 31.09 -17.68 7.92
CA TRP A 8 31.02 -18.20 6.55
C TRP A 8 31.53 -19.64 6.44
N ASN A 9 32.58 -20.00 7.18
CA ASN A 9 33.08 -21.36 7.22
C ASN A 9 32.12 -22.34 7.92
N GLU A 10 31.27 -21.86 8.82
CA GLU A 10 30.21 -22.62 9.49
C GLU A 10 29.02 -22.88 8.54
N ILE A 11 28.59 -21.85 7.79
CA ILE A 11 27.36 -21.87 6.97
C ILE A 11 27.58 -22.37 5.54
N ARG A 12 28.79 -22.24 4.98
CA ARG A 12 29.01 -22.60 3.56
C ARG A 12 28.72 -24.09 3.32
N PRO A 13 27.94 -24.44 2.29
CA PRO A 13 27.66 -25.83 1.97
C PRO A 13 28.97 -26.58 1.65
N ARG A 14 29.25 -27.66 2.39
CA ARG A 14 30.46 -28.49 2.26
C ARG A 14 30.19 -29.76 1.44
N GLY A 15 31.22 -30.29 0.79
CA GLY A 15 31.15 -31.54 0.01
C GLY A 15 30.29 -31.43 -1.26
N GLY A 16 29.65 -32.53 -1.66
CA GLY A 16 28.81 -32.61 -2.86
C GLY A 16 27.56 -31.71 -2.83
N TRP A 17 27.12 -31.29 -1.63
CA TRP A 17 25.97 -30.38 -1.45
C TRP A 17 26.22 -28.94 -1.93
N ARG A 18 27.48 -28.57 -2.21
CA ARG A 18 27.83 -27.23 -2.70
C ARG A 18 27.07 -26.85 -3.97
N TYR A 19 26.99 -27.76 -4.94
CA TYR A 19 26.38 -27.49 -6.25
C TYR A 19 24.86 -27.31 -6.16
N PRO A 20 24.08 -28.24 -5.55
CA PRO A 20 22.64 -28.02 -5.39
C PRO A 20 22.33 -26.79 -4.53
N ALA A 21 23.11 -26.52 -3.48
CA ALA A 21 22.90 -25.32 -2.66
C ALA A 21 23.08 -24.01 -3.46
N PHE A 22 24.08 -23.93 -4.34
CA PHE A 22 24.25 -22.77 -5.22
C PHE A 22 23.12 -22.64 -6.25
N ILE A 23 22.69 -23.75 -6.86
CA ILE A 23 21.58 -23.74 -7.82
C ILE A 23 20.28 -23.26 -7.16
N ILE A 24 19.95 -23.81 -5.99
CA ILE A 24 18.75 -23.43 -5.24
C ILE A 24 18.82 -21.96 -4.83
N SER A 25 19.95 -21.51 -4.29
CA SER A 25 20.15 -20.10 -3.92
C SER A 25 20.01 -19.18 -5.12
N GLY A 26 20.59 -19.55 -6.26
CA GLY A 26 20.47 -18.81 -7.51
C GLY A 26 19.03 -18.73 -8.01
N ALA A 27 18.28 -19.82 -7.94
CA ALA A 27 16.86 -19.85 -8.29
C ALA A 27 16.03 -18.94 -7.38
N PHE A 28 16.25 -18.96 -6.07
CA PHE A 28 15.56 -18.06 -5.13
C PHE A 28 15.89 -16.58 -5.38
N VAL A 29 17.18 -16.26 -5.61
CA VAL A 29 17.60 -14.89 -5.93
C VAL A 29 16.98 -14.43 -7.26
N GLY A 30 17.00 -15.28 -8.28
CA GLY A 30 16.39 -14.99 -9.58
C GLY A 30 14.88 -14.74 -9.47
N LEU A 31 14.16 -15.60 -8.74
CA LEU A 31 12.72 -15.46 -8.50
C LEU A 31 12.42 -14.18 -7.72
N PHE A 32 13.22 -13.86 -6.70
CA PHE A 32 13.07 -12.65 -5.92
C PHE A 32 13.23 -11.41 -6.78
N ILE A 33 14.31 -11.32 -7.58
CA ILE A 33 14.56 -10.21 -8.49
C ILE A 33 13.41 -10.08 -9.49
N TYR A 34 13.03 -11.18 -10.15
CA TYR A 34 11.93 -11.19 -11.11
C TYR A 34 10.62 -10.68 -10.50
N THR A 35 10.27 -11.16 -9.30
CA THR A 35 9.05 -10.77 -8.60
C THR A 35 9.11 -9.30 -8.20
N PHE A 36 10.23 -8.81 -7.68
CA PHE A 36 10.42 -7.43 -7.26
C PHE A 36 10.22 -6.43 -8.41
N PHE A 37 10.75 -6.74 -9.59
CA PHE A 37 10.56 -5.89 -10.78
C PHE A 37 9.15 -6.02 -11.36
N THR A 38 8.61 -7.24 -11.43
CA THR A 38 7.28 -7.49 -12.00
C THR A 38 6.18 -6.86 -11.16
N SER A 39 6.30 -6.92 -9.82
CA SER A 39 5.37 -6.27 -8.89
C SER A 39 5.57 -4.76 -8.76
N ARG A 40 6.63 -4.21 -9.37
CA ARG A 40 7.02 -2.79 -9.25
C ARG A 40 7.23 -2.36 -7.80
N ALA A 41 7.74 -3.25 -6.96
CA ALA A 41 7.93 -2.99 -5.53
C ALA A 41 8.71 -1.69 -5.23
N TYR A 42 9.67 -1.34 -6.08
CA TYR A 42 10.43 -0.08 -5.95
C TYR A 42 9.57 1.19 -6.03
N SER A 43 8.44 1.17 -6.75
CA SER A 43 7.56 2.34 -6.88
C SER A 43 6.87 2.71 -5.57
N TYR A 44 6.68 1.76 -4.65
CA TYR A 44 6.11 1.98 -3.31
C TYR A 44 6.99 2.82 -2.38
N LEU A 45 8.24 3.08 -2.77
CA LEU A 45 9.09 4.05 -2.09
C LEU A 45 8.69 5.50 -2.37
N SER A 46 7.92 5.74 -3.43
CA SER A 46 7.37 7.05 -3.81
C SER A 46 6.02 7.32 -3.13
N ASP A 47 5.58 8.58 -3.22
CA ASP A 47 4.25 9.04 -2.84
C ASP A 47 3.34 9.31 -4.05
N ASP A 48 3.79 8.94 -5.27
CA ASP A 48 2.99 9.02 -6.49
C ASP A 48 1.70 8.17 -6.37
N PRO A 49 0.51 8.79 -6.43
CA PRO A 49 -0.78 8.09 -6.38
C PRO A 49 -0.95 7.00 -7.44
N ALA A 50 -0.28 7.09 -8.60
CA ALA A 50 -0.30 6.05 -9.62
C ALA A 50 0.27 4.71 -9.13
N THR A 51 1.12 4.74 -8.11
CA THR A 51 1.67 3.55 -7.44
C THR A 51 0.56 2.72 -6.79
N CYS A 52 -0.49 3.37 -6.25
CA CYS A 52 -1.57 2.68 -5.56
C CYS A 52 -2.41 1.84 -6.52
N VAL A 53 -2.45 2.19 -7.81
CA VAL A 53 -3.14 1.43 -8.87
C VAL A 53 -2.24 0.46 -9.62
N ASN A 54 -1.08 0.10 -9.04
CA ASN A 54 -0.33 -1.08 -9.51
C ASN A 54 -1.19 -2.35 -9.45
N CYS A 55 -2.16 -2.40 -8.53
CA CYS A 55 -3.19 -3.43 -8.44
C CYS A 55 -4.54 -2.88 -8.91
N HIS A 56 -5.21 -3.58 -9.82
CA HIS A 56 -6.51 -3.17 -10.38
C HIS A 56 -7.62 -3.02 -9.33
N ILE A 57 -7.54 -3.76 -8.22
CA ILE A 57 -8.47 -3.69 -7.09
C ILE A 57 -8.55 -2.28 -6.47
N MET A 58 -7.47 -1.50 -6.60
CA MET A 58 -7.41 -0.13 -6.11
C MET A 58 -8.00 0.90 -7.09
N GLY A 59 -8.41 0.49 -8.29
CA GLY A 59 -8.96 1.37 -9.32
C GLY A 59 -10.15 2.21 -8.84
N PRO A 60 -11.18 1.61 -8.21
CA PRO A 60 -12.32 2.36 -7.70
C PRO A 60 -11.94 3.43 -6.68
N TYR A 61 -11.00 3.11 -5.81
CA TYR A 61 -10.45 4.04 -4.82
C TYR A 61 -9.75 5.17 -5.56
N TYR A 62 -8.72 4.91 -6.36
CA TYR A 62 -8.04 5.98 -7.10
C TYR A 62 -9.00 6.90 -7.87
N ALA A 63 -9.96 6.34 -8.59
CA ALA A 63 -10.91 7.12 -9.38
C ALA A 63 -11.71 8.09 -8.51
N THR A 64 -12.22 7.61 -7.38
CA THR A 64 -13.05 8.41 -6.49
C THR A 64 -12.22 9.41 -5.65
N TRP A 65 -10.91 9.17 -5.45
CA TRP A 65 -9.98 10.14 -4.85
C TRP A 65 -9.65 11.24 -5.85
N MET A 66 -9.36 10.87 -7.09
CA MET A 66 -9.09 11.81 -8.19
C MET A 66 -10.25 12.78 -8.42
N HIS A 67 -11.50 12.33 -8.19
CA HIS A 67 -12.70 13.15 -8.30
C HIS A 67 -13.15 13.82 -6.99
N SER A 68 -12.32 13.78 -5.94
CA SER A 68 -12.59 14.43 -4.66
C SER A 68 -11.89 15.78 -4.52
N SER A 69 -12.23 16.53 -3.47
CA SER A 69 -11.49 17.73 -3.07
C SER A 69 -10.03 17.45 -2.69
N HIS A 70 -9.74 16.25 -2.19
CA HIS A 70 -8.39 15.88 -1.75
C HIS A 70 -7.50 15.46 -2.91
N GLY A 71 -8.06 14.94 -4.02
CA GLY A 71 -7.30 14.53 -5.21
C GLY A 71 -6.53 15.66 -5.90
N ARG A 72 -6.83 16.91 -5.56
CA ARG A 72 -6.16 18.11 -6.09
C ARG A 72 -4.89 18.46 -5.32
N ASN A 73 -4.88 18.24 -4.00
CA ASN A 73 -3.89 18.83 -3.10
C ASN A 73 -3.22 17.80 -2.16
N ALA A 74 -3.67 16.54 -2.16
CA ALA A 74 -3.17 15.49 -1.28
C ALA A 74 -3.03 14.17 -2.02
N THR A 75 -1.95 13.46 -1.76
CA THR A 75 -1.68 12.11 -2.24
C THR A 75 -2.39 11.05 -1.39
N CYS A 76 -2.40 9.80 -1.84
CA CYS A 76 -2.95 8.70 -1.04
C CYS A 76 -2.24 8.56 0.32
N ASN A 77 -0.92 8.76 0.34
CA ASN A 77 -0.10 8.59 1.54
C ASN A 77 -0.29 9.72 2.55
N ASP A 78 -0.73 10.90 2.12
CA ASP A 78 -1.05 12.01 3.04
C ASP A 78 -2.18 11.67 4.01
N CYS A 79 -3.05 10.73 3.62
CA CYS A 79 -4.13 10.19 4.46
C CYS A 79 -3.78 8.82 5.04
N HIS A 80 -3.25 7.90 4.22
CA HIS A 80 -3.11 6.48 4.60
C HIS A 80 -1.78 6.10 5.25
N VAL A 81 -0.79 7.01 5.32
CA VAL A 81 0.54 6.73 5.89
C VAL A 81 0.84 7.71 7.03
N PRO A 82 1.44 7.26 8.15
CA PRO A 82 1.88 8.15 9.22
C PRO A 82 2.89 9.19 8.73
N GLN A 83 2.70 10.45 9.13
CA GLN A 83 3.53 11.58 8.72
C GLN A 83 4.42 12.11 9.86
N ASP A 84 4.43 11.45 11.02
CA ASP A 84 5.22 11.84 12.19
C ASP A 84 6.71 11.51 12.04
N ASN A 85 7.03 10.41 11.34
CA ASN A 85 8.39 9.99 11.07
C ASN A 85 8.47 9.17 9.77
N LYS A 86 9.39 9.54 8.86
CA LYS A 86 9.63 8.81 7.60
C LYS A 86 9.91 7.32 7.82
N LEU A 87 10.66 6.95 8.86
CA LEU A 87 10.94 5.53 9.16
C LEU A 87 9.67 4.77 9.53
N LYS A 88 8.79 5.38 10.34
CA LYS A 88 7.49 4.80 10.69
C LYS A 88 6.59 4.72 9.46
N GLY A 89 6.60 5.73 8.61
CA GLY A 89 5.87 5.74 7.35
C GLY A 89 6.28 4.57 6.44
N TYR A 90 7.57 4.36 6.21
CA TYR A 90 8.05 3.23 5.41
C TYR A 90 7.77 1.87 6.06
N TYR A 91 7.93 1.76 7.38
CA TYR A 91 7.56 0.54 8.11
C TYR A 91 6.07 0.22 7.95
N PHE A 92 5.21 1.23 8.09
CA PHE A 92 3.77 1.07 7.92
C PHE A 92 3.42 0.66 6.48
N LYS A 93 3.99 1.33 5.47
CA LYS A 93 3.84 0.96 4.04
C LYS A 93 4.27 -0.49 3.80
N ALA A 94 5.38 -0.94 4.39
CA ALA A 94 5.87 -2.30 4.23
C ALA A 94 4.93 -3.34 4.85
N VAL A 95 4.49 -3.13 6.09
CA VAL A 95 3.57 -4.05 6.78
C VAL A 95 2.22 -4.12 6.06
N ASP A 96 1.68 -2.97 5.67
CA ASP A 96 0.40 -2.89 4.97
C ASP A 96 0.47 -3.50 3.57
N GLY A 97 1.54 -3.21 2.82
CA GLY A 97 1.79 -3.82 1.51
C GLY A 97 1.95 -5.34 1.56
N LEU A 98 2.63 -5.87 2.58
CA LEU A 98 2.73 -7.33 2.80
C LEU A 98 1.37 -7.94 3.12
N ARG A 99 0.57 -7.30 3.98
CA ARG A 99 -0.77 -7.75 4.32
C ARG A 99 -1.69 -7.77 3.09
N HIS A 100 -1.71 -6.69 2.31
CA HIS A 100 -2.47 -6.62 1.07
C HIS A 100 -2.07 -7.72 0.09
N SER A 101 -0.76 -7.91 -0.11
CA SER A 101 -0.25 -8.98 -0.98
C SER A 101 -0.72 -10.36 -0.53
N ALA A 102 -0.67 -10.64 0.78
CA ALA A 102 -1.12 -11.91 1.33
C ALA A 102 -2.63 -12.14 1.13
N ILE A 103 -3.47 -11.16 1.48
CA ILE A 103 -4.94 -11.27 1.39
C ILE A 103 -5.38 -11.43 -0.07
N PHE A 104 -4.84 -10.63 -0.98
CA PHE A 104 -5.23 -10.68 -2.40
C PHE A 104 -4.73 -11.96 -3.08
N THR A 105 -3.61 -12.52 -2.64
CA THR A 105 -3.12 -13.82 -3.15
C THR A 105 -4.09 -14.95 -2.82
N ILE A 106 -4.69 -14.93 -1.62
CA ILE A 106 -5.69 -15.95 -1.20
C ILE A 106 -7.12 -15.58 -1.59
N ARG A 107 -7.32 -14.45 -2.29
CA ARG A 107 -8.64 -13.90 -2.66
C ARG A 107 -9.55 -13.68 -1.45
N GLY A 108 -8.97 -13.22 -0.35
CA GLY A 108 -9.65 -12.99 0.93
C GLY A 108 -10.23 -11.58 1.09
N GLU A 109 -10.24 -10.77 0.03
CA GLU A 109 -10.78 -9.41 0.04
C GLU A 109 -12.32 -9.36 0.10
N ASP A 110 -12.85 -8.37 0.83
CA ASP A 110 -14.25 -8.01 0.76
C ASP A 110 -14.55 -7.20 -0.51
N GLN A 111 -15.79 -7.28 -0.99
CA GLN A 111 -16.27 -6.42 -2.09
C GLN A 111 -16.19 -4.93 -1.73
N ALA A 112 -16.33 -4.59 -0.44
CA ALA A 112 -16.16 -3.24 0.06
C ALA A 112 -15.06 -3.22 1.11
N ILE A 113 -13.82 -2.95 0.69
CA ILE A 113 -12.67 -2.93 1.59
C ILE A 113 -12.83 -1.81 2.61
N GLN A 114 -12.59 -2.16 3.87
CA GLN A 114 -12.67 -1.23 5.00
C GLN A 114 -11.31 -1.08 5.67
N ALA A 115 -11.02 0.13 6.16
CA ALA A 115 -9.82 0.38 6.93
C ALA A 115 -9.87 -0.42 8.24
N ILE A 116 -8.79 -1.17 8.51
CA ILE A 116 -8.59 -1.78 9.81
C ILE A 116 -8.29 -0.69 10.85
N GLU A 117 -8.42 -1.02 12.14
CA GLU A 117 -8.22 -0.06 13.23
C GLU A 117 -6.88 0.71 13.15
N ALA A 118 -5.79 0.02 12.80
CA ALA A 118 -4.49 0.66 12.64
C ALA A 118 -4.49 1.72 11.52
N SER A 119 -5.08 1.42 10.37
CA SER A 119 -5.21 2.37 9.25
C SER A 119 -6.18 3.49 9.59
N SER A 120 -7.29 3.20 10.28
CA SER A 120 -8.26 4.20 10.71
C SER A 120 -7.65 5.23 11.67
N GLN A 121 -6.78 4.79 12.58
CA GLN A 121 -6.03 5.70 13.46
C GLN A 121 -5.16 6.67 12.63
N VAL A 122 -4.38 6.14 11.68
CA VAL A 122 -3.51 6.95 10.82
C VAL A 122 -4.32 7.95 9.99
N ILE A 123 -5.45 7.51 9.42
CA ILE A 123 -6.33 8.37 8.63
C ILE A 123 -6.88 9.52 9.50
N MET A 124 -7.40 9.21 10.69
CA MET A 124 -7.93 10.22 11.62
C MET A 124 -6.85 11.22 12.07
N ASP A 125 -5.67 10.73 12.41
CA ASP A 125 -4.54 11.57 12.82
C ASP A 125 -4.13 12.53 11.67
N ASN A 126 -4.18 12.06 10.43
CA ASN A 126 -3.91 12.87 9.25
C ASN A 126 -5.04 13.88 8.95
N CYS A 127 -6.31 13.54 9.19
CA CYS A 127 -7.40 14.51 9.16
C CYS A 127 -7.13 15.66 10.14
N ILE A 128 -6.79 15.34 11.39
CA ILE A 128 -6.52 16.32 12.45
C ILE A 128 -5.24 17.11 12.13
N ARG A 129 -4.21 16.48 11.57
CA ARG A 129 -2.95 17.14 11.18
C ARG A 129 -3.20 18.27 10.18
N CYS A 130 -3.91 17.99 9.09
CA CYS A 130 -4.20 19.00 8.07
C CYS A 130 -5.30 20.00 8.51
N HIS A 131 -6.31 19.54 9.25
CA HIS A 131 -7.39 20.37 9.74
C HIS A 131 -7.18 20.85 11.19
N THR A 132 -5.93 21.04 11.61
CA THR A 132 -5.59 21.41 12.99
C THR A 132 -6.32 22.68 13.41
N GLN A 133 -6.22 23.75 12.62
CA GLN A 133 -6.83 25.03 12.95
C GLN A 133 -8.35 24.93 13.17
N LEU A 134 -9.04 24.18 12.30
CA LEU A 134 -10.47 23.90 12.43
C LEU A 134 -10.80 23.22 13.76
N ASN A 135 -10.01 22.22 14.14
CA ASN A 135 -10.23 21.42 15.34
C ASN A 135 -9.83 22.15 16.64
N THR A 136 -8.87 23.09 16.59
CA THR A 136 -8.35 23.76 17.79
C THR A 136 -8.92 25.15 18.01
N GLU A 137 -9.21 25.92 16.95
CA GLU A 137 -9.60 27.32 17.07
C GLU A 137 -11.10 27.54 16.88
N PHE A 138 -11.72 26.83 15.95
CA PHE A 138 -13.11 27.07 15.56
C PHE A 138 -14.09 26.14 16.27
N ILE A 139 -14.01 24.83 16.01
CA ILE A 139 -14.96 23.87 16.57
C ILE A 139 -14.52 23.38 17.96
N LYS A 140 -13.22 23.52 18.28
CA LYS A 140 -12.63 23.17 19.59
C LYS A 140 -12.97 21.74 20.04
N THR A 141 -13.04 20.80 19.10
CA THR A 141 -13.32 19.39 19.35
C THR A 141 -12.27 18.71 20.21
N GLY A 142 -11.11 19.36 20.43
CA GLY A 142 -9.93 18.70 20.95
C GLY A 142 -9.37 17.78 19.88
N ARG A 143 -8.05 17.62 19.80
CA ARG A 143 -7.40 16.76 18.81
C ARG A 143 -7.59 15.27 19.16
N MET A 144 -8.84 14.85 19.38
CA MET A 144 -9.18 13.51 19.84
C MET A 144 -8.84 12.51 18.75
N GLY A 145 -8.00 11.53 19.07
CA GLY A 145 -7.60 10.49 18.14
C GLY A 145 -8.76 9.52 17.85
N PHE A 146 -8.55 8.62 16.89
CA PHE A 146 -9.55 7.61 16.53
C PHE A 146 -9.94 6.72 17.72
N LYS A 147 -8.95 6.22 18.47
CA LYS A 147 -9.19 5.38 19.65
C LYS A 147 -9.98 6.09 20.73
N ASP A 148 -9.54 7.28 21.15
CA ASP A 148 -10.24 8.08 22.15
C ASP A 148 -11.70 8.31 21.75
N THR A 149 -11.90 8.71 20.49
CA THR A 149 -13.25 8.94 19.93
C THR A 149 -14.11 7.69 20.03
N LYS A 150 -13.58 6.51 19.68
CA LYS A 150 -14.31 5.24 19.70
C LYS A 150 -14.62 4.78 21.13
N GLU A 151 -13.68 4.93 22.07
CA GLU A 151 -13.85 4.56 23.48
C GLU A 151 -14.94 5.38 24.17
N MET A 152 -15.10 6.65 23.78
CA MET A 152 -16.17 7.52 24.28
C MET A 152 -17.51 7.33 23.55
N GLY A 153 -17.60 6.41 22.58
CA GLY A 153 -18.79 6.23 21.75
C GLY A 153 -19.07 7.40 20.79
N GLY A 154 -18.03 8.18 20.46
CA GLY A 154 -18.10 9.30 19.53
C GLY A 154 -18.04 8.88 18.06
N SER A 155 -18.23 9.85 17.16
CA SER A 155 -18.15 9.67 15.71
C SER A 155 -16.82 10.17 15.15
N THR A 156 -16.27 9.44 14.20
CA THR A 156 -15.05 9.82 13.46
C THR A 156 -15.34 10.88 12.41
N CYS A 157 -14.30 11.54 11.89
CA CYS A 157 -14.46 12.61 10.90
C CYS A 157 -15.32 12.16 9.69
N TRP A 158 -15.06 10.97 9.16
CA TRP A 158 -15.74 10.45 7.97
C TRP A 158 -17.15 9.89 8.23
N ASP A 159 -17.55 9.71 9.49
CA ASP A 159 -18.94 9.33 9.82
C ASP A 159 -19.91 10.47 9.45
N CYS A 160 -19.47 11.72 9.64
CA CYS A 160 -20.20 12.91 9.21
C CYS A 160 -19.74 13.40 7.82
N HIS A 161 -18.44 13.50 7.58
CA HIS A 161 -17.86 13.93 6.30
C HIS A 161 -17.83 12.79 5.28
N ARG A 162 -19.00 12.26 4.94
CA ARG A 162 -19.16 11.04 4.14
C ARG A 162 -18.74 11.17 2.67
N ASP A 163 -18.42 12.37 2.21
CA ASP A 163 -17.98 12.64 0.84
C ASP A 163 -16.45 12.86 0.74
N VAL A 164 -15.71 12.64 1.85
CA VAL A 164 -14.25 12.43 1.76
C VAL A 164 -13.96 11.16 0.95
N PRO A 165 -12.75 11.04 0.36
CA PRO A 165 -12.43 9.95 -0.55
C PRO A 165 -12.86 8.57 -0.07
N HIS A 166 -13.64 7.93 -0.93
CA HIS A 166 -14.14 6.56 -0.90
C HIS A 166 -15.16 6.21 0.17
N THR A 167 -15.47 7.07 1.14
CA THR A 167 -16.35 6.69 2.27
C THR A 167 -17.70 6.11 1.79
N ARG A 168 -18.33 6.74 0.79
CA ARG A 168 -19.58 6.23 0.16
C ARG A 168 -19.37 5.30 -1.03
N SER A 169 -18.19 5.26 -1.63
CA SER A 169 -17.92 4.56 -2.90
C SER A 169 -16.77 3.56 -2.79
N ARG A 170 -16.60 2.93 -1.63
CA ARG A 170 -15.57 1.93 -1.31
C ARG A 170 -15.83 0.52 -1.85
N SER A 171 -16.81 0.31 -2.71
CA SER A 171 -17.08 -1.01 -3.30
C SER A 171 -16.30 -1.20 -4.60
N LEU A 172 -15.85 -2.41 -4.90
CA LEU A 172 -15.26 -2.76 -6.20
C LEU A 172 -16.25 -2.55 -7.36
N SER A 173 -17.55 -2.61 -7.07
CA SER A 173 -18.63 -2.34 -8.01
C SER A 173 -19.06 -0.87 -8.07
N SER A 174 -18.46 0.03 -7.28
CA SER A 174 -18.90 1.44 -7.22
C SER A 174 -18.56 2.21 -8.49
N THR A 175 -17.45 1.86 -9.14
CA THR A 175 -16.92 2.51 -10.34
C THR A 175 -16.31 1.45 -11.26
N PRO A 176 -17.15 0.57 -11.83
CA PRO A 176 -16.66 -0.49 -12.70
C PRO A 176 -15.96 0.11 -13.92
N ASN A 177 -14.83 -0.48 -14.32
CA ASN A 177 -14.03 -0.04 -15.47
C ASN A 177 -13.53 1.41 -15.38
N ALA A 178 -13.32 1.94 -14.17
CA ALA A 178 -12.74 3.26 -13.99
C ALA A 178 -11.42 3.43 -14.76
N ARG A 179 -11.30 4.52 -15.52
CA ARG A 179 -10.10 4.85 -16.29
C ARG A 179 -9.06 5.48 -15.35
N VAL A 180 -8.26 4.62 -14.73
CA VAL A 180 -7.14 5.01 -13.84
C VAL A 180 -5.80 4.79 -14.55
N PRO A 181 -4.72 5.49 -14.16
CA PRO A 181 -3.41 5.35 -14.80
C PRO A 181 -2.75 4.03 -14.40
N MET A 182 -3.25 2.93 -14.96
CA MET A 182 -2.72 1.60 -14.73
C MET A 182 -1.27 1.49 -15.24
N PRO A 183 -0.41 0.72 -14.57
CA PRO A 183 0.92 0.44 -15.05
C PRO A 183 0.91 -0.18 -16.46
N LYS A 184 1.88 0.20 -17.30
CA LYS A 184 2.12 -0.49 -18.59
C LYS A 184 2.39 -1.97 -18.37
N SER A 185 2.04 -2.82 -19.33
CA SER A 185 2.39 -4.24 -19.27
C SER A 185 3.90 -4.42 -19.17
N ASN A 186 4.35 -5.35 -18.33
CA ASN A 186 5.76 -5.76 -18.26
C ASN A 186 6.10 -6.83 -19.34
N VAL A 187 5.11 -7.22 -20.16
CA VAL A 187 5.30 -8.15 -21.27
C VAL A 187 6.10 -7.46 -22.38
N PRO A 188 7.23 -8.02 -22.84
CA PRO A 188 7.98 -7.46 -23.95
C PRO A 188 7.17 -7.38 -25.24
N ASP A 189 7.41 -6.35 -26.04
CA ASP A 189 6.67 -6.11 -27.28
C ASP A 189 6.73 -7.30 -28.25
N TRP A 190 7.86 -8.01 -28.31
CA TRP A 190 8.00 -9.19 -29.18
C TRP A 190 6.99 -10.30 -28.83
N LEU A 191 6.78 -10.56 -27.53
CA LEU A 191 5.86 -11.60 -27.06
C LEU A 191 4.40 -11.16 -27.26
N HIS A 192 4.12 -9.90 -26.95
CA HIS A 192 2.80 -9.31 -27.18
C HIS A 192 2.42 -9.31 -28.67
N ASN A 193 3.37 -9.06 -29.57
CA ASN A 193 3.15 -9.09 -31.02
C ASN A 193 2.99 -10.52 -31.56
N MET A 194 3.63 -11.52 -30.95
CA MET A 194 3.38 -12.93 -31.28
C MET A 194 1.96 -13.33 -30.91
N MET A 195 1.48 -12.97 -29.71
CA MET A 195 0.13 -13.32 -29.24
C MET A 195 -1.00 -12.63 -30.01
N LYS A 196 -0.72 -11.56 -30.75
CA LYS A 196 -1.69 -10.83 -31.59
C LYS A 196 -1.85 -11.39 -33.01
N LYS A 197 -0.97 -12.30 -33.43
CA LYS A 197 -0.95 -12.85 -34.80
C LYS A 197 -1.83 -14.09 -34.99
N ASP A 198 -2.48 -14.54 -33.93
CA ASP A 198 -3.52 -15.59 -33.93
C ASP A 198 -4.90 -14.96 -33.67
#